data_AF-A0A965FMF9-F1
#
_entry.id   AF-A0A965FMF9-F1
#
_cell.length_a   1.000
_cell.length_b   1.000
_cell.length_c   1.000
_cell.angle_alpha   90.00
_cell.angle_beta   90.00
_cell.angle_gamma   90.00
#
_symmetry.space_group_name_H-M   'P 1'
#
loop_
_entity.id
_entity.type
_entity.pdbx_description
1 polymer ?
#
loop_
_entity_poly.entity_id
_entity_poly.type
_entity_poly.pdbx_seq_one_letter_code
_entity_poly.pdbx_strand_id
1 'polypeptide(L)'
;VVDIGGGSTEFIIGRAFKPLRLDSTYMGCVSYSRRFFDDGKISKSAMKRAELAARNELQTLVSRFSKGNWQEAYGSSGTARALAEILEFNGFGDGTITADGLDQLRSAMIRAGDIEALDLKGLKADRRPVIVGGLAIMSAVLSELKIETMGVAGGAMRQGILYDLLGRTQHHDMRDVTVSQFMQRYHVDSGQARRVAALALDLFAQFTADDKEPDDTAPQYLAWAAKMHEIGISVAYSGYHRHSAYIVQNADMPGFSKMEQEQLSTLLLTHRRSLRKVFERGAEFVDWRMVMALRLAAIIYRSRTEIAKPGITAKVGSRTLRLDIDRAWLAGNPLTVTALEEEMQEWEVTGYKLDVRTLRELEEGGESQQAA
;
A
#
# COMPACT_ATOMS: atom_id res chain seq x y z
N VAL A 1 15.21 -13.71 -5.49
CA VAL A 1 13.95 -14.48 -5.55
C VAL A 1 13.21 -14.11 -6.81
N VAL A 2 12.68 -15.08 -7.53
CA VAL A 2 11.81 -14.90 -8.71
C VAL A 2 10.52 -15.67 -8.49
N ASP A 3 9.37 -15.03 -8.62
CA ASP A 3 8.06 -15.65 -8.50
C ASP A 3 7.31 -15.54 -9.82
N ILE A 4 7.09 -16.67 -10.52
CA ILE A 4 6.30 -16.68 -11.76
C ILE A 4 4.87 -17.08 -11.42
N GLY A 5 4.00 -16.07 -11.36
CA GLY A 5 2.57 -16.21 -11.17
C GLY A 5 1.82 -16.56 -12.46
N GLY A 6 0.49 -16.46 -12.41
CA GLY A 6 -0.37 -16.69 -13.57
C GLY A 6 -0.35 -15.54 -14.57
N GLY A 7 -0.38 -14.29 -14.08
CA GLY A 7 -0.43 -13.07 -14.90
C GLY A 7 0.79 -12.16 -14.80
N SER A 8 1.57 -12.27 -13.72
CA SER A 8 2.75 -11.46 -13.45
C SER A 8 3.94 -12.30 -12.98
N THR A 9 5.12 -11.70 -13.00
CA THR A 9 6.35 -12.27 -12.45
C THR A 9 7.06 -11.22 -11.60
N GLU A 10 7.34 -11.57 -10.34
CA GLU A 10 8.00 -10.70 -9.38
C GLU A 10 9.50 -11.02 -9.22
N PHE A 11 10.31 -9.97 -9.04
CA PHE A 11 11.76 -10.05 -8.88
C PHE A 11 12.18 -9.34 -7.59
N ILE A 12 12.88 -10.04 -6.72
CA ILE A 12 13.33 -9.50 -5.43
C ILE A 12 14.81 -9.79 -5.20
N ILE A 13 15.57 -8.75 -4.86
CA ILE A 13 16.89 -8.87 -4.21
C ILE A 13 16.71 -8.37 -2.78
N GLY A 14 17.14 -9.17 -1.80
CA GLY A 14 17.00 -8.85 -0.38
C GLY A 14 18.13 -9.45 0.43
N ARG A 15 18.26 -8.99 1.68
CA ARG A 15 19.17 -9.56 2.67
C ARG A 15 18.44 -9.71 3.99
N ALA A 16 18.46 -10.93 4.55
CA ALA A 16 17.64 -11.30 5.70
C ALA A 16 16.17 -10.88 5.44
N PHE A 17 15.56 -10.10 6.34
CA PHE A 17 14.19 -9.62 6.21
C PHE A 17 14.06 -8.25 5.52
N LYS A 18 15.15 -7.70 4.95
CA LYS A 18 15.15 -6.39 4.30
C LYS A 18 15.17 -6.52 2.77
N PRO A 19 14.11 -6.12 2.05
CA PRO A 19 14.17 -6.02 0.61
C PRO A 19 15.11 -4.87 0.20
N LEU A 20 15.93 -5.11 -0.82
CA LEU A 20 16.86 -4.12 -1.38
C LEU A 20 16.39 -3.63 -2.75
N ARG A 21 15.80 -4.53 -3.54
CA ARG A 21 15.17 -4.25 -4.85
C ARG A 21 13.92 -5.09 -4.99
N LEU A 22 12.87 -4.48 -5.51
CA LEU A 22 11.58 -5.08 -5.80
C LEU A 22 11.18 -4.61 -7.20
N ASP A 23 10.73 -5.54 -8.03
CA ASP A 23 10.14 -5.22 -9.32
C ASP A 23 9.11 -6.28 -9.73
N SER A 24 8.21 -5.93 -10.63
CA SER A 24 7.17 -6.83 -11.14
C SER A 24 6.93 -6.56 -12.63
N THR A 25 6.66 -7.63 -13.37
CA THR A 25 6.42 -7.59 -14.82
C THR A 25 5.08 -8.23 -15.13
N TYR A 26 4.43 -7.78 -16.21
CA TYR A 26 3.15 -8.31 -16.67
C TYR A 26 3.32 -9.57 -17.55
N MET A 27 4.15 -10.52 -17.10
CA MET A 27 4.31 -11.83 -17.73
C MET A 27 4.07 -12.94 -16.72
N GLY A 28 3.23 -13.92 -17.05
CA GLY A 28 2.96 -15.05 -16.18
C GLY A 28 2.68 -16.32 -16.98
N CYS A 29 2.73 -17.48 -16.33
CA CYS A 29 2.61 -18.77 -17.01
C CYS A 29 1.27 -18.96 -17.73
N VAL A 30 0.15 -18.45 -17.17
CA VAL A 30 -1.18 -18.53 -17.80
C VAL A 30 -1.25 -17.59 -19.00
N SER A 31 -0.81 -16.33 -18.84
CA SER A 31 -0.86 -15.36 -19.93
C SER A 31 0.04 -15.76 -21.10
N TYR A 32 1.22 -16.34 -20.82
CA TYR A 32 2.14 -16.81 -21.86
C TYR A 32 1.66 -18.08 -22.54
N SER A 33 1.14 -19.07 -21.79
CA SER A 33 0.53 -20.25 -22.41
C SER A 33 -0.62 -19.85 -23.34
N ARG A 34 -1.53 -18.98 -22.90
CA ARG A 34 -2.64 -18.50 -23.74
C ARG A 34 -2.20 -17.65 -24.93
N ARG A 35 -1.09 -16.90 -24.82
CA ARG A 35 -0.65 -16.01 -25.90
C ARG A 35 0.10 -16.74 -27.01
N PHE A 36 0.85 -17.78 -26.65
CA PHE A 36 1.80 -18.42 -27.57
C PHE A 36 1.48 -19.88 -27.90
N PHE A 37 0.61 -20.53 -27.13
CA PHE A 37 0.29 -21.96 -27.20
C PHE A 37 -1.21 -22.22 -26.93
N ASP A 38 -2.11 -21.32 -27.39
CA ASP A 38 -3.57 -21.43 -27.20
C ASP A 38 -4.19 -22.65 -27.87
N ASP A 39 -3.62 -23.07 -29.00
CA ASP A 39 -3.99 -24.27 -29.75
C ASP A 39 -3.37 -25.57 -29.19
N GLY A 40 -2.61 -25.47 -28.08
CA GLY A 40 -1.90 -26.59 -27.47
C GLY A 40 -0.64 -27.03 -28.20
N LYS A 41 -0.28 -26.43 -29.35
CA LYS A 41 0.87 -26.88 -30.16
C LYS A 41 2.17 -26.28 -29.69
N ILE A 42 3.16 -27.15 -29.44
CA ILE A 42 4.49 -26.77 -28.96
C ILE A 42 5.48 -26.81 -30.12
N SER A 43 5.45 -25.79 -30.97
CA SER A 43 6.42 -25.64 -32.06
C SER A 43 7.68 -24.89 -31.62
N LYS A 44 8.80 -25.15 -32.31
CA LYS A 44 10.06 -24.40 -32.11
C LYS A 44 9.89 -22.89 -32.32
N SER A 45 9.05 -22.49 -33.27
CA SER A 45 8.76 -21.07 -33.55
C SER A 45 7.91 -20.43 -32.45
N ALA A 46 6.87 -21.13 -31.95
CA ALA A 46 6.07 -20.66 -30.82
C ALA A 46 6.92 -20.49 -29.55
N MET A 47 7.74 -21.50 -29.22
CA MET A 47 8.66 -21.44 -28.08
C MET A 47 9.61 -20.24 -28.17
N LYS A 48 10.26 -20.06 -29.33
CA LYS A 48 11.17 -18.92 -29.55
C LYS A 48 10.45 -17.58 -29.41
N ARG A 49 9.21 -17.44 -29.88
CA ARG A 49 8.42 -16.20 -29.72
C ARG A 49 8.09 -15.94 -28.25
N ALA A 50 7.70 -16.97 -27.49
CA ALA A 50 7.43 -16.84 -26.07
C ALA A 50 8.67 -16.43 -25.28
N GLU A 51 9.81 -17.08 -25.53
CA GLU A 51 11.09 -16.72 -24.90
C GLU A 51 11.51 -15.28 -25.24
N LEU A 52 11.45 -14.88 -26.52
CA LEU A 52 11.79 -13.51 -26.93
C LEU A 52 10.87 -12.46 -26.30
N ALA A 53 9.58 -12.75 -26.16
CA ALA A 53 8.66 -11.86 -25.48
C ALA A 53 9.02 -11.69 -24.00
N ALA A 54 9.34 -12.78 -23.29
CA ALA A 54 9.77 -12.72 -21.89
C ALA A 54 11.08 -11.93 -21.76
N ARG A 55 12.04 -12.16 -22.65
CA ARG A 55 13.31 -11.41 -22.68
C ARG A 55 13.09 -9.91 -22.89
N ASN A 56 12.15 -9.52 -23.75
CA ASN A 56 11.82 -8.11 -23.97
C ASN A 56 11.22 -7.45 -22.73
N GLU A 57 10.32 -8.12 -22.00
CA GLU A 57 9.80 -7.63 -20.71
C GLU A 57 10.94 -7.41 -19.70
N LEU A 58 11.89 -8.35 -19.66
CA LEU A 58 13.03 -8.32 -18.75
C LEU A 58 14.05 -7.22 -19.05
N GLN A 59 14.12 -6.67 -20.27
CA GLN A 59 15.16 -5.67 -20.64
C GLN A 59 15.18 -4.46 -19.70
N THR A 60 14.02 -4.05 -19.19
CA THR A 60 13.89 -2.91 -18.26
C THR A 60 14.42 -3.21 -16.85
N LEU A 61 14.69 -4.48 -16.55
CA LEU A 61 15.10 -4.99 -15.24
C LEU A 61 16.56 -5.41 -15.19
N VAL A 62 17.13 -5.92 -16.29
CA VAL A 62 18.45 -6.59 -16.31
C VAL A 62 19.55 -5.75 -15.64
N SER A 63 19.60 -4.44 -15.90
CA SER A 63 20.63 -3.56 -15.31
C SER A 63 20.54 -3.47 -13.78
N ARG A 64 19.34 -3.61 -13.22
CA ARG A 64 19.05 -3.55 -11.77
C ARG A 64 19.16 -4.92 -11.11
N PHE A 65 19.02 -6.00 -11.88
CA PHE A 65 19.09 -7.39 -11.44
C PHE A 65 20.22 -8.13 -12.16
N SER A 66 21.42 -7.55 -12.18
CA SER A 66 22.60 -8.18 -12.80
C SER A 66 23.38 -9.09 -11.84
N LYS A 67 24.05 -10.10 -12.41
CA LYS A 67 24.94 -11.03 -11.70
C LYS A 67 25.97 -10.26 -10.87
N GLY A 68 26.10 -10.64 -9.60
CA GLY A 68 26.95 -9.98 -8.59
C GLY A 68 26.17 -9.24 -7.51
N ASN A 69 24.87 -8.99 -7.72
CA ASN A 69 24.01 -8.36 -6.71
C ASN A 69 23.35 -9.36 -5.73
N TRP A 70 23.58 -10.66 -5.91
CA TRP A 70 23.10 -11.74 -5.03
C TRP A 70 24.12 -12.88 -4.96
N GLN A 71 24.06 -13.65 -3.87
CA GLN A 71 24.83 -14.87 -3.68
C GLN A 71 24.06 -16.11 -4.17
N GLU A 72 22.74 -16.12 -3.96
CA GLU A 72 21.89 -17.28 -4.24
C GLU A 72 20.61 -16.82 -4.95
N ALA A 73 20.13 -17.66 -5.88
CA ALA A 73 18.89 -17.43 -6.61
C ALA A 73 17.86 -18.51 -6.25
N TYR A 74 16.63 -18.07 -5.98
CA TYR A 74 15.52 -18.95 -5.64
C TYR A 74 14.29 -18.60 -6.48
N GLY A 75 13.65 -19.64 -7.02
CA GLY A 75 12.32 -19.56 -7.63
C GLY A 75 11.24 -19.94 -6.62
N SER A 76 10.14 -19.20 -6.56
CA SER A 76 8.98 -19.51 -5.71
C SER A 76 7.74 -19.90 -6.52
N SER A 77 6.66 -20.21 -5.80
CA SER A 77 5.35 -20.57 -6.37
C SER A 77 5.33 -21.85 -7.23
N GLY A 78 4.24 -22.04 -7.98
CA GLY A 78 3.94 -23.29 -8.66
C GLY A 78 4.85 -23.60 -9.85
N THR A 79 5.24 -22.58 -10.61
CA THR A 79 6.09 -22.77 -11.81
C THR A 79 7.46 -23.31 -11.44
N ALA A 80 8.17 -22.69 -10.48
CA ALA A 80 9.50 -23.12 -10.07
C ALA A 80 9.48 -24.55 -9.49
N ARG A 81 8.49 -24.85 -8.64
CA ARG A 81 8.30 -26.21 -8.07
C ARG A 81 8.05 -27.25 -9.15
N ALA A 82 7.13 -26.98 -10.08
CA ALA A 82 6.81 -27.92 -11.15
C ALA A 82 8.02 -28.15 -12.07
N LEU A 83 8.75 -27.09 -12.44
CA LEU A 83 9.96 -27.22 -13.26
C LEU A 83 11.02 -28.07 -12.54
N ALA A 84 11.33 -27.78 -11.27
CA ALA A 84 12.29 -28.55 -10.50
C ALA A 84 11.90 -30.04 -10.38
N GLU A 85 10.66 -30.35 -10.02
CA GLU A 85 10.14 -31.73 -9.93
C GLU A 85 10.27 -32.47 -11.28
N ILE A 86 9.92 -31.80 -12.39
CA ILE A 86 10.01 -32.38 -13.74
C ILE A 86 11.48 -32.60 -14.13
N LEU A 87 12.36 -31.64 -13.85
CA LEU A 87 13.79 -31.77 -14.17
C LEU A 87 14.41 -32.95 -13.41
N GLU A 88 14.12 -33.09 -12.12
CA GLU A 88 14.61 -34.19 -11.30
C GLU A 88 14.09 -35.55 -11.78
N PHE A 89 12.77 -35.70 -11.91
CA PHE A 89 12.16 -37.01 -12.20
C PHE A 89 12.40 -37.53 -13.62
N ASN A 90 12.79 -36.65 -14.54
CA ASN A 90 13.15 -37.04 -15.91
C ASN A 90 14.66 -37.08 -16.14
N GLY A 91 15.48 -36.89 -15.10
CA GLY A 91 16.94 -36.97 -15.17
C GLY A 91 17.58 -35.80 -15.93
N PHE A 92 16.90 -34.65 -16.01
CA PHE A 92 17.42 -33.42 -16.60
C PHE A 92 18.14 -32.53 -15.56
N GLY A 93 18.13 -32.91 -14.29
CA GLY A 93 18.78 -32.21 -13.19
C GLY A 93 18.60 -32.94 -11.86
N ASP A 94 18.91 -32.26 -10.76
CA ASP A 94 18.94 -32.78 -9.39
C ASP A 94 17.93 -32.08 -8.46
N GLY A 95 16.88 -31.49 -9.03
CA GLY A 95 15.91 -30.66 -8.30
C GLY A 95 16.29 -29.18 -8.23
N THR A 96 17.46 -28.79 -8.74
CA THR A 96 17.77 -27.39 -9.07
C THR A 96 17.38 -27.04 -10.51
N ILE A 97 17.11 -25.75 -10.75
CA ILE A 97 16.79 -25.23 -12.08
C ILE A 97 18.07 -24.65 -12.68
N THR A 98 18.49 -25.20 -13.82
CA THR A 98 19.67 -24.77 -14.59
C THR A 98 19.30 -24.54 -16.05
N ALA A 99 20.10 -23.74 -16.76
CA ALA A 99 19.87 -23.48 -18.18
C ALA A 99 19.88 -24.78 -19.01
N ASP A 100 20.83 -25.67 -18.72
CA ASP A 100 20.95 -26.96 -19.41
C ASP A 100 19.76 -27.88 -19.16
N GLY A 101 19.26 -27.93 -17.91
CA GLY A 101 18.06 -28.69 -17.58
C GLY A 101 16.82 -28.17 -18.31
N LEU A 102 16.62 -26.85 -18.32
CA LEU A 102 15.52 -26.23 -19.06
C LEU A 102 15.63 -26.44 -20.57
N ASP A 103 16.83 -26.44 -21.13
CA ASP A 103 17.05 -26.68 -22.57
C ASP A 103 16.75 -28.14 -22.96
N GLN A 104 17.05 -29.11 -22.10
CA GLN A 104 16.65 -30.50 -22.28
C GLN A 104 15.12 -30.65 -22.21
N LEU A 105 14.48 -30.02 -21.21
CA LEU A 105 13.03 -30.01 -21.06
C LEU A 105 12.34 -29.35 -22.26
N ARG A 106 12.85 -28.20 -22.72
CA ARG A 106 12.41 -27.50 -23.94
C ARG A 106 12.45 -28.41 -25.15
N SER A 107 13.55 -29.14 -25.32
CA SER A 107 13.72 -30.09 -26.43
C SER A 107 12.72 -31.24 -26.34
N ALA A 108 12.46 -31.77 -25.14
CA ALA A 108 11.45 -32.81 -24.93
C ALA A 108 10.04 -32.31 -25.26
N MET A 109 9.65 -31.12 -24.79
CA MET A 109 8.34 -30.53 -25.06
C MET A 109 8.12 -30.24 -26.55
N ILE A 110 9.12 -29.71 -27.25
CA ILE A 110 9.05 -29.47 -28.70
C ILE A 110 8.93 -30.79 -29.47
N ARG A 111 9.62 -31.86 -29.04
CA ARG A 111 9.51 -33.19 -29.67
C ARG A 111 8.13 -33.80 -29.50
N ALA A 112 7.48 -33.62 -28.34
CA ALA A 112 6.10 -34.05 -28.14
C ALA A 112 5.12 -33.27 -29.03
N GLY A 113 5.41 -31.98 -29.28
CA GLY A 113 4.70 -31.14 -30.26
C GLY A 113 3.31 -30.67 -29.82
N ASP A 114 2.76 -31.23 -28.75
CA ASP A 114 1.44 -30.92 -28.21
C ASP A 114 1.45 -31.03 -26.68
N ILE A 115 0.75 -30.11 -26.01
CA ILE A 115 0.62 -30.06 -24.54
C ILE A 115 -0.02 -31.34 -23.99
N GLU A 116 -1.00 -31.92 -24.68
CA GLU A 116 -1.68 -33.13 -24.23
C GLU A 116 -0.83 -34.40 -24.45
N ALA A 117 0.12 -34.35 -25.38
CA ALA A 117 1.09 -35.42 -25.63
C ALA A 117 2.30 -35.39 -24.67
N LEU A 118 2.35 -34.44 -23.73
CA LEU A 118 3.44 -34.36 -22.75
C LEU A 118 3.38 -35.51 -21.74
N ASP A 119 4.22 -36.51 -21.96
CA ASP A 119 4.53 -37.59 -21.03
C ASP A 119 5.81 -37.27 -20.25
N LEU A 120 5.66 -36.42 -19.23
CA LEU A 120 6.75 -35.98 -18.35
C LEU A 120 6.47 -36.40 -16.91
N LYS A 121 7.39 -37.15 -16.31
CA LYS A 121 7.27 -37.52 -14.89
C LYS A 121 7.26 -36.27 -14.02
N GLY A 122 6.38 -36.23 -13.02
CA GLY A 122 6.22 -35.06 -12.13
C GLY A 122 5.31 -33.95 -12.69
N LEU A 123 4.90 -34.00 -13.97
CA LEU A 123 3.95 -33.03 -14.50
C LEU A 123 2.53 -33.34 -14.00
N LYS A 124 2.06 -32.56 -13.03
CA LYS A 124 0.69 -32.65 -12.49
C LYS A 124 -0.34 -32.09 -13.48
N ALA A 125 -1.55 -32.65 -13.45
CA ALA A 125 -2.63 -32.30 -14.38
C ALA A 125 -3.02 -30.81 -14.33
N ASP A 126 -3.01 -30.19 -13.14
CA ASP A 126 -3.29 -28.76 -12.95
C ASP A 126 -2.20 -27.85 -13.54
N ARG A 127 -0.98 -28.37 -13.77
CA ARG A 127 0.16 -27.62 -14.31
C ARG A 127 0.34 -27.78 -15.80
N ARG A 128 -0.15 -28.87 -16.40
CA ARG A 128 -0.03 -29.14 -17.84
C ARG A 128 -0.43 -27.95 -18.73
N PRO A 129 -1.55 -27.25 -18.52
CA PRO A 129 -1.96 -26.15 -19.41
C PRO A 129 -1.02 -24.93 -19.37
N VAL A 130 -0.25 -24.77 -18.29
CA VAL A 130 0.52 -23.54 -18.02
C VAL A 130 2.04 -23.75 -18.04
N ILE A 131 2.51 -25.00 -18.04
CA ILE A 131 3.93 -25.32 -17.85
C ILE A 131 4.81 -24.82 -19.00
N VAL A 132 4.31 -24.84 -20.24
CA VAL A 132 5.09 -24.41 -21.42
C VAL A 132 5.35 -22.90 -21.39
N GLY A 133 4.35 -22.10 -21.02
CA GLY A 133 4.53 -20.66 -20.79
C GLY A 133 5.47 -20.39 -19.62
N GLY A 134 5.34 -21.15 -18.52
CA GLY A 134 6.24 -21.08 -17.37
C GLY A 134 7.70 -21.40 -17.71
N LEU A 135 7.95 -22.43 -18.51
CA LEU A 135 9.27 -22.80 -19.03
C LEU A 135 9.87 -21.65 -19.83
N ALA A 136 9.14 -21.08 -20.79
CA ALA A 136 9.64 -19.99 -21.62
C ALA A 136 10.06 -18.77 -20.79
N ILE A 137 9.27 -18.39 -19.79
CA ILE A 137 9.59 -17.30 -18.86
C ILE A 137 10.83 -17.66 -18.03
N MET A 138 10.89 -18.84 -17.43
CA MET A 138 12.02 -19.25 -16.60
C MET A 138 13.34 -19.31 -17.39
N SER A 139 13.31 -19.82 -18.63
CA SER A 139 14.47 -19.83 -19.52
C SER A 139 14.96 -18.42 -19.84
N ALA A 140 14.03 -17.48 -20.10
CA ALA A 140 14.38 -16.08 -20.30
C ALA A 140 15.00 -15.46 -19.03
N VAL A 141 14.45 -15.74 -17.85
CA VAL A 141 14.96 -15.26 -16.56
C VAL A 141 16.40 -15.72 -16.32
N LEU A 142 16.69 -17.02 -16.46
CA LEU A 142 18.04 -17.54 -16.25
C LEU A 142 19.05 -16.90 -17.22
N SER A 143 18.65 -16.78 -18.49
CA SER A 143 19.51 -16.23 -19.55
C SER A 143 19.80 -14.74 -19.41
N GLU A 144 18.77 -13.93 -19.12
CA GLU A 144 18.90 -12.47 -19.02
C GLU A 144 19.58 -12.05 -17.73
N LEU A 145 19.27 -12.70 -16.60
CA LEU A 145 19.85 -12.38 -15.30
C LEU A 145 21.19 -13.09 -15.04
N LYS A 146 21.63 -13.95 -15.97
CA LYS A 146 22.86 -14.76 -15.88
C LYS A 146 22.90 -15.61 -14.61
N ILE A 147 21.77 -16.24 -14.29
CA ILE A 147 21.63 -17.17 -13.17
C ILE A 147 22.12 -18.54 -13.62
N GLU A 148 23.13 -19.07 -12.93
CA GLU A 148 23.71 -20.39 -13.23
C GLU A 148 22.84 -21.51 -12.65
N THR A 149 22.47 -21.36 -11.37
CA THR A 149 21.65 -22.31 -10.64
C THR A 149 20.57 -21.56 -9.86
N MET A 150 19.37 -22.11 -9.84
CA MET A 150 18.25 -21.59 -9.07
C MET A 150 17.63 -22.71 -8.21
N GLY A 151 17.62 -22.50 -6.90
CA GLY A 151 16.91 -23.38 -5.96
C GLY A 151 15.40 -23.09 -5.94
N VAL A 152 14.64 -23.95 -5.27
CA VAL A 152 13.20 -23.76 -5.06
C VAL A 152 12.94 -23.31 -3.62
N ALA A 153 12.19 -22.22 -3.47
CA ALA A 153 11.80 -21.73 -2.16
C ALA A 153 10.65 -22.57 -1.54
N GLY A 154 10.82 -22.92 -0.26
CA GLY A 154 9.78 -23.59 0.53
C GLY A 154 8.58 -22.69 0.84
N GLY A 155 8.79 -21.36 0.87
CA GLY A 155 7.75 -20.35 1.09
C GLY A 155 7.44 -19.52 -0.16
N ALA A 156 6.27 -18.88 -0.15
CA ALA A 156 5.83 -17.89 -1.14
C ALA A 156 5.00 -16.80 -0.43
N MET A 157 4.10 -16.14 -1.15
CA MET A 157 3.27 -15.04 -0.63
C MET A 157 2.47 -15.40 0.63
N ARG A 158 1.88 -16.61 0.70
CA ARG A 158 1.04 -17.01 1.85
C ARG A 158 1.83 -17.03 3.16
N GLN A 159 3.06 -17.53 3.12
CA GLN A 159 3.94 -17.51 4.29
C GLN A 159 4.34 -16.06 4.62
N GLY A 160 4.66 -15.24 3.61
CA GLY A 160 4.96 -13.82 3.82
C GLY A 160 3.84 -13.07 4.55
N ILE A 161 2.58 -13.28 4.13
CA ILE A 161 1.40 -12.70 4.80
C ILE A 161 1.27 -13.20 6.24
N LEU A 162 1.45 -14.49 6.49
CA LEU A 162 1.36 -15.04 7.84
C LEU A 162 2.42 -14.42 8.78
N TYR A 163 3.66 -14.26 8.30
CA TYR A 163 4.72 -13.61 9.06
C TYR A 163 4.45 -12.10 9.24
N ASP A 164 3.88 -11.42 8.25
CA ASP A 164 3.47 -10.01 8.38
C ASP A 164 2.38 -9.83 9.44
N LEU A 165 1.34 -10.67 9.42
CA LEU A 165 0.27 -10.66 10.42
C LEU A 165 0.80 -10.93 11.84
N LEU A 166 1.75 -11.87 11.98
CA LEU A 166 2.41 -12.13 13.27
C LEU A 166 3.28 -10.94 13.71
N GLY A 167 3.95 -10.25 12.79
CA GLY A 167 4.74 -9.05 13.08
C GLY A 167 3.88 -7.90 13.61
N ARG A 168 2.67 -7.72 13.05
CA ARG A 168 1.70 -6.71 13.50
C ARG A 168 1.28 -6.90 14.97
N THR A 169 1.13 -8.14 15.42
CA THR A 169 0.76 -8.43 16.83
C THR A 169 1.94 -8.30 17.80
N GLN A 170 3.19 -8.29 17.30
CA GLN A 170 4.42 -8.16 18.08
C GLN A 170 5.05 -6.76 17.99
N HIS A 171 4.29 -5.72 17.63
CA HIS A 171 4.75 -4.32 17.47
C HIS A 171 5.86 -4.10 16.42
N HIS A 172 5.98 -5.00 15.43
CA HIS A 172 6.89 -4.86 14.31
C HIS A 172 6.08 -4.62 13.02
N ASP A 173 5.29 -3.54 13.02
CA ASP A 173 4.41 -3.22 11.89
C ASP A 173 5.18 -2.54 10.75
N MET A 174 5.27 -3.21 9.60
CA MET A 174 5.89 -2.68 8.39
C MET A 174 5.22 -1.38 7.90
N ARG A 175 3.94 -1.15 8.22
CA ARG A 175 3.21 0.06 7.86
C ARG A 175 3.79 1.30 8.56
N ASP A 176 4.24 1.18 9.81
CA ASP A 176 4.92 2.28 10.52
C ASP A 176 6.27 2.62 9.87
N VAL A 177 6.99 1.61 9.40
CA VAL A 177 8.24 1.81 8.65
C VAL A 177 7.94 2.55 7.34
N THR A 178 6.92 2.14 6.59
CA THR A 178 6.49 2.81 5.36
C THR A 178 6.11 4.26 5.61
N VAL A 179 5.30 4.55 6.64
CA VAL A 179 4.93 5.94 6.98
C VAL A 179 6.15 6.77 7.32
N SER A 180 7.09 6.23 8.10
CA SER A 180 8.34 6.92 8.44
C SER A 180 9.20 7.21 7.20
N GLN A 181 9.27 6.27 6.24
CA GLN A 181 9.97 6.47 4.97
C GLN A 181 9.32 7.54 4.11
N PHE A 182 7.98 7.61 4.07
CA PHE A 182 7.27 8.68 3.37
C PHE A 182 7.56 10.04 4.00
N MET A 183 7.49 10.14 5.33
CA MET A 183 7.84 11.38 6.03
C MET A 183 9.26 11.84 5.69
N GLN A 184 10.22 10.93 5.64
CA GLN A 184 11.60 11.25 5.26
C GLN A 184 11.72 11.65 3.78
N ARG A 185 11.13 10.87 2.87
CA ARG A 185 11.20 11.08 1.42
C ARG A 185 10.59 12.41 0.98
N TYR A 186 9.51 12.82 1.63
CA TYR A 186 8.78 14.05 1.32
C TYR A 186 9.13 15.21 2.26
N HIS A 187 10.19 15.06 3.06
CA HIS A 187 10.72 16.10 3.96
C HIS A 187 9.65 16.70 4.89
N VAL A 188 8.79 15.85 5.45
CA VAL A 188 7.74 16.27 6.38
C VAL A 188 8.35 16.85 7.65
N ASP A 189 7.79 17.96 8.12
CA ASP A 189 8.08 18.51 9.44
C ASP A 189 7.59 17.55 10.53
N SER A 190 8.51 16.77 11.08
CA SER A 190 8.21 15.77 12.11
C SER A 190 7.67 16.38 13.41
N GLY A 191 8.00 17.65 13.72
CA GLY A 191 7.48 18.36 14.88
C GLY A 191 6.01 18.68 14.71
N GLN A 192 5.65 19.23 13.54
CA GLN A 192 4.26 19.49 13.19
C GLN A 192 3.41 18.22 13.10
N ALA A 193 3.92 17.20 12.42
CA ALA A 193 3.26 15.89 12.34
C ALA A 193 2.95 15.32 13.73
N ARG A 194 3.90 15.42 14.67
CA ARG A 194 3.72 14.94 16.06
C ARG A 194 2.63 15.72 16.80
N ARG A 195 2.63 17.05 16.74
CA ARG A 195 1.62 17.89 17.41
C ARG A 195 0.21 17.60 16.89
N VAL A 196 0.05 17.54 15.57
CA VAL A 196 -1.24 17.22 14.94
C VAL A 196 -1.69 15.81 15.30
N ALA A 197 -0.79 14.82 15.26
CA ALA A 197 -1.11 13.44 15.62
C ALA A 197 -1.56 13.30 17.08
N ALA A 198 -0.82 13.90 18.01
CA ALA A 198 -1.14 13.83 19.44
C ALA A 198 -2.53 14.39 19.73
N LEU A 199 -2.84 15.60 19.24
CA LEU A 199 -4.15 16.20 19.47
C LEU A 199 -5.27 15.51 18.71
N ALA A 200 -5.04 15.04 17.47
CA ALA A 200 -6.04 14.28 16.74
C ALA A 200 -6.42 12.99 17.48
N LEU A 201 -5.44 12.26 18.02
CA LEU A 201 -5.68 11.06 18.82
C LEU A 201 -6.42 11.38 20.13
N ASP A 202 -6.01 12.43 20.83
CA ASP A 202 -6.67 12.86 22.07
C ASP A 202 -8.14 13.25 21.84
N LEU A 203 -8.42 13.97 20.75
CA LEU A 203 -9.77 14.33 20.35
C LEU A 203 -10.58 13.09 19.96
N PHE A 204 -10.01 12.22 19.12
CA PHE A 204 -10.69 11.02 18.67
C PHE A 204 -11.06 10.10 19.84
N ALA A 205 -10.17 9.92 20.81
CA ALA A 205 -10.44 9.16 22.03
C ALA A 205 -11.62 9.75 22.83
N GLN A 206 -11.78 11.08 22.87
CA GLN A 206 -12.97 11.70 23.46
C GLN A 206 -14.23 11.43 22.61
N PHE A 207 -14.10 11.39 21.28
CA PHE A 207 -15.23 11.23 20.37
C PHE A 207 -15.79 9.80 20.35
N THR A 208 -15.00 8.83 20.75
CA THR A 208 -15.34 7.40 20.76
C THR A 208 -15.44 6.81 22.16
N ALA A 209 -15.37 7.64 23.21
CA ALA A 209 -15.37 7.17 24.60
C ALA A 209 -16.61 6.33 24.99
N ASP A 210 -17.76 6.61 24.37
CA ASP A 210 -19.03 5.93 24.62
C ASP A 210 -19.31 4.79 23.61
N ASP A 211 -18.37 4.47 22.72
CA ASP A 211 -18.53 3.39 21.73
C ASP A 211 -18.56 2.03 22.44
N LYS A 212 -19.61 1.24 22.17
CA LYS A 212 -19.74 -0.12 22.75
C LYS A 212 -18.74 -1.10 22.16
N GLU A 213 -18.38 -0.90 20.89
CA GLU A 213 -17.46 -1.73 20.12
C GLU A 213 -16.45 -0.78 19.44
N PRO A 214 -15.38 -0.37 20.16
CA PRO A 214 -14.38 0.52 19.58
C PRO A 214 -13.61 -0.20 18.46
N ASP A 215 -13.35 0.52 17.37
CA ASP A 215 -12.44 0.06 16.34
C ASP A 215 -10.99 0.31 16.80
N ASP A 216 -10.33 -0.74 17.30
CA ASP A 216 -8.94 -0.70 17.76
C ASP A 216 -7.94 -0.29 16.67
N THR A 217 -8.32 -0.36 15.39
CA THR A 217 -7.47 0.02 14.26
C THR A 217 -7.57 1.50 13.91
N ALA A 218 -8.71 2.14 14.18
CA ALA A 218 -8.97 3.53 13.82
C ALA A 218 -7.94 4.53 14.37
N PRO A 219 -7.50 4.46 15.64
CA PRO A 219 -6.45 5.35 16.16
C PRO A 219 -5.15 5.27 15.34
N GLN A 220 -4.75 4.06 14.92
CA GLN A 220 -3.53 3.87 14.15
C GLN A 220 -3.63 4.54 12.75
N TYR A 221 -4.77 4.40 12.07
CA TYR A 221 -5.01 5.10 10.80
C TYR A 221 -5.01 6.61 10.96
N LEU A 222 -5.61 7.13 12.03
CA LEU A 222 -5.60 8.56 12.33
C LEU A 222 -4.18 9.05 12.57
N ALA A 223 -3.37 8.29 13.30
CA ALA A 223 -1.97 8.62 13.55
C ALA A 223 -1.15 8.64 12.24
N TRP A 224 -1.34 7.67 11.35
CA TRP A 224 -0.69 7.67 10.04
C TRP A 224 -1.13 8.82 9.15
N ALA A 225 -2.43 9.13 9.14
CA ALA A 225 -2.97 10.26 8.40
C ALA A 225 -2.37 11.59 8.91
N ALA A 226 -2.34 11.79 10.23
CA ALA A 226 -1.72 12.95 10.84
C ALA A 226 -0.21 13.04 10.56
N LYS A 227 0.51 11.92 10.55
CA LYS A 227 1.93 11.89 10.18
C LYS A 227 2.17 12.30 8.72
N MET A 228 1.24 12.01 7.82
CA MET A 228 1.41 12.18 6.38
C MET A 228 0.58 13.30 5.74
N HIS A 229 -0.23 14.03 6.51
CA HIS A 229 -1.13 15.05 5.94
C HIS A 229 -0.43 16.12 5.10
N GLU A 230 0.84 16.41 5.38
CA GLU A 230 1.65 17.40 4.67
C GLU A 230 2.60 16.86 3.59
N ILE A 231 2.61 15.55 3.28
CA ILE A 231 3.55 15.02 2.25
C ILE A 231 3.35 15.69 0.89
N GLY A 232 2.13 16.13 0.57
CA GLY A 232 1.80 16.81 -0.67
C GLY A 232 2.39 18.21 -0.82
N ILE A 233 2.94 18.80 0.25
CA ILE A 233 3.59 20.12 0.20
C ILE A 233 4.82 20.08 -0.72
N SER A 234 5.51 18.94 -0.81
CA SER A 234 6.66 18.76 -1.70
C SER A 234 6.29 18.85 -3.19
N VAL A 235 5.02 18.68 -3.53
CA VAL A 235 4.49 18.84 -4.90
C VAL A 235 4.07 20.28 -5.13
N ALA A 236 3.15 20.77 -4.29
CA ALA A 236 2.73 22.16 -4.29
C ALA A 236 2.04 22.52 -2.98
N TYR A 237 2.28 23.74 -2.48
CA TYR A 237 1.61 24.24 -1.29
C TYR A 237 0.10 24.41 -1.49
N SER A 238 -0.32 24.88 -2.67
CA SER A 238 -1.74 25.07 -2.98
C SER A 238 -2.43 23.71 -3.15
N GLY A 239 -3.44 23.47 -2.32
CA GLY A 239 -4.23 22.24 -2.42
C GLY A 239 -3.48 20.97 -2.03
N TYR A 240 -2.46 21.05 -1.17
CA TYR A 240 -1.60 19.91 -0.83
C TYR A 240 -2.33 18.66 -0.32
N HIS A 241 -3.50 18.79 0.31
CA HIS A 241 -4.37 17.65 0.69
C HIS A 241 -4.68 16.71 -0.49
N ARG A 242 -4.92 17.28 -1.69
CA ARG A 242 -5.12 16.49 -2.91
C ARG A 242 -3.83 15.80 -3.37
N HIS A 243 -2.69 16.46 -3.20
CA HIS A 243 -1.39 15.88 -3.54
C HIS A 243 -0.99 14.79 -2.54
N SER A 244 -1.22 14.98 -1.24
CA SER A 244 -1.02 13.97 -0.21
C SER A 244 -1.87 12.73 -0.48
N ALA A 245 -3.16 12.91 -0.77
CA ALA A 245 -4.06 11.82 -1.17
C ALA A 245 -3.59 11.13 -2.47
N TYR A 246 -3.24 11.90 -3.50
CA TYR A 246 -2.75 11.36 -4.77
C TYR A 246 -1.47 10.52 -4.60
N ILE A 247 -0.50 11.02 -3.84
CA ILE A 247 0.74 10.30 -3.53
C ILE A 247 0.41 9.00 -2.81
N VAL A 248 -0.35 9.06 -1.71
CA VAL A 248 -0.72 7.86 -0.94
C VAL A 248 -1.53 6.89 -1.78
N GLN A 249 -2.42 7.32 -2.66
CA GLN A 249 -3.25 6.42 -3.46
C GLN A 249 -2.46 5.66 -4.55
N ASN A 250 -1.39 6.25 -5.08
CA ASN A 250 -0.69 5.73 -6.26
C ASN A 250 0.71 5.19 -5.97
N ALA A 251 1.24 5.41 -4.76
CA ALA A 251 2.57 4.94 -4.39
C ALA A 251 2.59 3.46 -3.97
N ASP A 252 3.77 2.84 -4.04
CA ASP A 252 4.01 1.55 -3.41
C ASP A 252 4.15 1.74 -1.90
N MET A 253 3.24 1.14 -1.13
CA MET A 253 3.17 1.26 0.33
C MET A 253 3.29 -0.11 0.99
N PRO A 254 4.52 -0.64 1.18
CA PRO A 254 4.73 -1.94 1.82
C PRO A 254 3.98 -2.05 3.15
N GLY A 255 3.31 -3.19 3.36
CA GLY A 255 2.48 -3.45 4.54
C GLY A 255 1.03 -2.96 4.43
N PHE A 256 0.71 -2.04 3.52
CA PHE A 256 -0.67 -1.59 3.28
C PHE A 256 -1.32 -2.40 2.16
N SER A 257 -2.53 -2.90 2.42
CA SER A 257 -3.42 -3.37 1.35
C SER A 257 -4.02 -2.20 0.57
N LYS A 258 -4.62 -2.47 -0.60
CA LYS A 258 -5.27 -1.42 -1.39
C LYS A 258 -6.44 -0.74 -0.67
N MET A 259 -7.20 -1.49 0.13
CA MET A 259 -8.30 -0.94 0.92
C MET A 259 -7.77 -0.03 2.04
N GLU A 260 -6.71 -0.46 2.73
CA GLU A 260 -6.05 0.34 3.78
C GLU A 260 -5.45 1.64 3.20
N GLN A 261 -4.85 1.55 2.01
CA GLN A 261 -4.29 2.67 1.26
C GLN A 261 -5.38 3.68 0.82
N GLU A 262 -6.54 3.19 0.40
CA GLU A 262 -7.70 4.02 0.01
C GLU A 262 -8.32 4.75 1.21
N GLN A 263 -8.48 4.06 2.35
CA GLN A 263 -8.94 4.67 3.60
C GLN A 263 -8.01 5.80 4.04
N LEU A 264 -6.70 5.54 4.03
CA LEU A 264 -5.70 6.52 4.39
C LEU A 264 -5.67 7.71 3.43
N SER A 265 -5.73 7.46 2.11
CA SER A 265 -5.84 8.50 1.09
C SER A 265 -7.06 9.39 1.31
N THR A 266 -8.20 8.80 1.67
CA THR A 266 -9.45 9.53 1.94
C THR A 266 -9.32 10.44 3.17
N LEU A 267 -8.68 9.98 4.25
CA LEU A 267 -8.35 10.84 5.40
C LEU A 267 -7.45 12.01 4.99
N LEU A 268 -6.44 11.76 4.16
CA LEU A 268 -5.55 12.82 3.66
C LEU A 268 -6.27 13.80 2.73
N LEU A 269 -7.21 13.32 1.92
CA LEU A 269 -8.00 14.17 1.04
C LEU A 269 -8.94 15.09 1.83
N THR A 270 -9.49 14.60 2.93
CA THR A 270 -10.53 15.29 3.71
C THR A 270 -10.00 16.15 4.85
N HIS A 271 -8.69 16.13 5.14
CA HIS A 271 -8.14 16.84 6.31
C HIS A 271 -8.18 18.39 6.22
N ARG A 272 -8.57 18.99 5.08
CA ARG A 272 -8.80 20.43 4.92
C ARG A 272 -9.60 20.74 3.67
N ARG A 273 -10.08 22.00 3.57
CA ARG A 273 -10.90 22.50 2.45
C ARG A 273 -12.25 21.76 2.35
N SER A 274 -12.94 21.96 1.24
CA SER A 274 -14.33 21.55 1.07
C SER A 274 -14.53 20.04 1.19
N LEU A 275 -15.44 19.65 2.08
CA LEU A 275 -15.84 18.25 2.31
C LEU A 275 -16.94 17.78 1.36
N ARG A 276 -17.70 18.72 0.78
CA ARG A 276 -18.93 18.48 0.01
C ARG A 276 -18.78 17.36 -1.02
N LYS A 277 -17.80 17.47 -1.93
CA LYS A 277 -17.61 16.50 -3.02
C LYS A 277 -17.21 15.11 -2.54
N VAL A 278 -16.60 15.00 -1.37
CA VAL A 278 -16.15 13.71 -0.83
C VAL A 278 -17.32 12.98 -0.18
N PHE A 279 -18.12 13.69 0.63
CA PHE A 279 -19.30 13.12 1.26
C PHE A 279 -20.46 12.87 0.28
N GLU A 280 -20.63 13.70 -0.77
CA GLU A 280 -21.60 13.47 -1.85
C GLU A 280 -21.31 12.20 -2.66
N ARG A 281 -20.05 11.75 -2.71
CA ARG A 281 -19.63 10.54 -3.44
C ARG A 281 -19.76 9.25 -2.63
N GLY A 282 -20.33 9.31 -1.42
CA GLY A 282 -20.46 8.15 -0.55
C GLY A 282 -19.14 7.82 0.15
N ALA A 283 -18.61 8.75 0.93
CA ALA A 283 -17.46 8.53 1.82
C ALA A 283 -17.83 7.64 3.03
N GLU A 284 -18.56 6.56 2.81
CA GLU A 284 -19.00 5.59 3.83
C GLU A 284 -17.81 4.79 4.42
N PHE A 285 -16.63 4.92 3.82
CA PHE A 285 -15.44 4.14 4.16
C PHE A 285 -14.59 4.72 5.30
N VAL A 286 -14.89 5.92 5.80
CA VAL A 286 -14.09 6.58 6.86
C VAL A 286 -14.99 7.12 7.95
N ASP A 287 -14.68 6.80 9.20
CA ASP A 287 -15.34 7.39 10.36
C ASP A 287 -15.18 8.92 10.33
N TRP A 288 -16.31 9.64 10.23
CA TRP A 288 -16.35 11.10 10.19
C TRP A 288 -15.67 11.73 11.41
N ARG A 289 -15.64 11.02 12.55
CA ARG A 289 -14.97 11.46 13.78
C ARG A 289 -13.46 11.52 13.62
N MET A 290 -12.85 10.61 12.84
CA MET A 290 -11.43 10.68 12.50
C MET A 290 -11.12 11.89 11.63
N VAL A 291 -11.96 12.14 10.61
CA VAL A 291 -11.84 13.30 9.74
C VAL A 291 -11.91 14.58 10.57
N MET A 292 -12.92 14.69 11.44
CA MET A 292 -13.11 15.85 12.30
C MET A 292 -11.94 16.05 13.27
N ALA A 293 -11.47 14.99 13.93
CA ALA A 293 -10.32 15.05 14.83
C ALA A 293 -9.06 15.56 14.11
N LEU A 294 -8.78 15.04 12.91
CA LEU A 294 -7.63 15.45 12.11
C LEU A 294 -7.72 16.92 11.67
N ARG A 295 -8.90 17.36 11.21
CA ARG A 295 -9.15 18.74 10.77
C ARG A 295 -8.99 19.73 11.92
N LEU A 296 -9.60 19.45 13.07
CA LEU A 296 -9.50 20.29 14.28
C LEU A 296 -8.05 20.38 14.76
N ALA A 297 -7.33 19.26 14.81
CA ALA A 297 -5.93 19.26 15.21
C ALA A 297 -5.04 20.07 14.25
N ALA A 298 -5.29 19.97 12.94
CA ALA A 298 -4.58 20.75 11.93
C ALA A 298 -4.89 22.26 12.02
N ILE A 299 -6.13 22.64 12.39
CA ILE A 299 -6.52 24.03 12.63
C ILE A 299 -5.81 24.58 13.87
N ILE A 300 -5.86 23.85 14.99
CA ILE A 300 -5.29 24.30 16.28
C ILE A 300 -3.76 24.48 16.17
N TYR A 301 -3.07 23.58 15.47
CA TYR A 301 -1.61 23.67 15.27
C TYR A 301 -1.20 24.35 13.96
N ARG A 302 -2.08 25.11 13.31
CA ARG A 302 -1.79 25.77 12.03
C ARG A 302 -0.59 26.72 12.09
N SER A 303 -0.32 27.32 13.25
CA SER A 303 0.82 28.22 13.48
C SER A 303 2.17 27.51 13.55
N ARG A 304 2.20 26.17 13.62
CA ARG A 304 3.40 25.33 13.75
C ARG A 304 4.25 25.60 15.00
N THR A 305 3.67 26.19 16.03
CA THR A 305 4.34 26.47 17.30
C THR A 305 3.87 25.50 18.38
N GLU A 306 4.72 25.26 19.38
CA GLU A 306 4.30 24.65 20.63
C GLU A 306 3.43 25.65 21.37
N ILE A 307 2.13 25.35 21.44
CA ILE A 307 1.14 26.13 22.18
C ILE A 307 0.76 25.35 23.44
N ALA A 308 0.40 26.06 24.51
CA ALA A 308 -0.25 25.42 25.64
C ALA A 308 -1.51 24.71 25.13
N LYS A 309 -1.59 23.39 25.38
CA LYS A 309 -2.73 22.58 24.94
C LYS A 309 -4.02 23.20 25.51
N PRO A 310 -4.97 23.62 24.66
CA PRO A 310 -6.24 24.15 25.14
C PRO A 310 -6.98 23.06 25.94
N GLY A 311 -7.69 23.49 26.99
CA GLY A 311 -8.73 22.65 27.58
C GLY A 311 -9.83 22.45 26.56
N ILE A 312 -9.96 21.24 26.02
CA ILE A 312 -11.00 20.86 25.06
C ILE A 312 -11.76 19.67 25.61
N THR A 313 -13.08 19.82 25.70
CA THR A 313 -13.99 18.71 25.98
C THR A 313 -15.00 18.56 24.84
N ALA A 314 -15.37 17.32 24.53
CA ALA A 314 -16.27 17.00 23.45
C ALA A 314 -17.47 16.18 23.92
N LYS A 315 -18.63 16.41 23.32
CA LYS A 315 -19.81 15.55 23.43
C LYS A 315 -20.29 15.16 22.03
N VAL A 316 -20.42 13.86 21.81
CA VAL A 316 -20.81 13.29 20.52
C VAL A 316 -22.30 12.95 20.52
N GLY A 317 -23.00 13.40 19.50
CA GLY A 317 -24.33 12.93 19.11
C GLY A 317 -24.26 12.15 17.80
N SER A 318 -25.41 11.71 17.28
CA SER A 318 -25.46 10.86 16.08
C SER A 318 -24.80 11.47 14.83
N ARG A 319 -24.95 12.78 14.63
CA ARG A 319 -24.33 13.54 13.52
C ARG A 319 -23.83 14.92 13.96
N THR A 320 -23.67 15.12 15.26
CA THR A 320 -23.31 16.42 15.84
C THR A 320 -22.16 16.23 16.82
N LEU A 321 -21.11 17.02 16.68
CA LEU A 321 -20.05 17.15 17.66
C LEU A 321 -20.17 18.50 18.36
N ARG A 322 -20.36 18.49 19.68
CA ARG A 322 -20.29 19.70 20.50
C ARG A 322 -18.92 19.80 21.15
N LEU A 323 -18.20 20.89 20.90
CA LEU A 323 -16.92 21.20 21.51
C LEU A 323 -17.07 22.34 22.51
N ASP A 324 -16.44 22.17 23.66
CA ASP A 324 -16.19 23.23 24.63
C ASP A 324 -14.68 23.45 24.70
N ILE A 325 -14.25 24.65 24.36
CA ILE A 325 -12.84 25.07 24.32
C ILE A 325 -12.68 26.24 25.30
N ASP A 326 -11.62 26.20 26.11
CA ASP A 326 -11.29 27.24 27.08
C ASP A 326 -11.42 28.66 26.49
N ARG A 327 -12.25 29.49 27.15
CA ARG A 327 -12.61 30.83 26.68
C ARG A 327 -11.40 31.77 26.63
N ALA A 328 -10.52 31.70 27.64
CA ALA A 328 -9.33 32.55 27.68
C ALA A 328 -8.36 32.19 26.56
N TRP A 329 -8.23 30.90 26.25
CA TRP A 329 -7.45 30.41 25.13
C TRP A 329 -8.00 30.90 23.79
N LEU A 330 -9.31 30.82 23.55
CA LEU A 330 -9.93 31.33 22.31
C LEU A 330 -9.71 32.84 22.15
N ALA A 331 -9.89 33.63 23.22
CA ALA A 331 -9.65 35.07 23.20
C ALA A 331 -8.19 35.42 22.84
N GLY A 332 -7.22 34.57 23.25
CA GLY A 332 -5.81 34.71 22.88
C GLY A 332 -5.46 34.22 21.47
N ASN A 333 -6.38 33.55 20.76
CA ASN A 333 -6.11 32.90 19.46
C ASN A 333 -7.17 33.27 18.39
N PRO A 334 -7.35 34.56 18.04
CA PRO A 334 -8.43 35.01 17.14
C PRO A 334 -8.35 34.42 15.73
N LEU A 335 -7.14 34.16 15.20
CA LEU A 335 -6.99 33.51 13.88
C LEU A 335 -7.48 32.05 13.88
N THR A 336 -7.37 31.38 15.03
CA THR A 336 -7.91 30.02 15.20
C THR A 336 -9.43 30.08 15.30
N VAL A 337 -9.98 31.09 15.98
CA VAL A 337 -11.43 31.32 16.07
C VAL A 337 -12.05 31.43 14.68
N THR A 338 -11.54 32.32 13.82
CA THR A 338 -12.05 32.45 12.44
C THR A 338 -11.94 31.14 11.65
N ALA A 339 -10.86 30.38 11.83
CA ALA A 339 -10.71 29.08 11.17
C ALA A 339 -11.70 28.03 11.69
N LEU A 340 -12.09 28.09 12.97
CA LEU A 340 -13.12 27.21 13.54
C LEU A 340 -14.51 27.58 13.05
N GLU A 341 -14.82 28.87 12.89
CA GLU A 341 -16.08 29.35 12.30
C GLU A 341 -16.24 28.87 10.84
N GLU A 342 -15.18 29.01 10.02
CA GLU A 342 -15.14 28.47 8.65
C GLU A 342 -15.35 26.94 8.66
N GLU A 343 -14.71 26.24 9.60
CA GLU A 343 -14.83 24.80 9.73
C GLU A 343 -16.26 24.36 10.10
N MET A 344 -16.94 25.10 10.99
CA MET A 344 -18.34 24.84 11.33
C MET A 344 -19.26 24.89 10.09
N GLN A 345 -19.05 25.87 9.21
CA GLN A 345 -19.80 26.01 7.96
C GLN A 345 -19.51 24.86 6.98
N GLU A 346 -18.25 24.42 6.87
CA GLU A 346 -17.86 23.30 6.01
C GLU A 346 -18.46 21.96 6.44
N TRP A 347 -18.70 21.76 7.73
CA TRP A 347 -19.38 20.55 8.20
C TRP A 347 -20.88 20.59 7.93
N GLU A 348 -21.54 21.74 8.09
CA GLU A 348 -22.99 21.87 7.94
C GLU A 348 -23.48 21.43 6.55
N VAL A 349 -22.69 21.70 5.49
CA VAL A 349 -23.01 21.27 4.10
C VAL A 349 -22.92 19.76 3.87
N THR A 350 -22.36 18.99 4.80
CA THR A 350 -22.24 17.51 4.72
C THR A 350 -23.36 16.77 5.44
N GLY A 351 -24.25 17.52 6.12
CA GLY A 351 -25.28 16.97 7.01
C GLY A 351 -24.74 16.47 8.35
N TYR A 352 -23.46 16.71 8.67
CA TYR A 352 -22.92 16.63 10.03
C TYR A 352 -22.81 18.04 10.60
N LYS A 353 -22.70 18.18 11.93
CA LYS A 353 -22.63 19.48 12.58
C LYS A 353 -21.47 19.54 13.57
N LEU A 354 -20.62 20.55 13.42
CA LEU A 354 -19.66 20.97 14.44
C LEU A 354 -20.24 22.18 15.19
N ASP A 355 -20.28 22.12 16.51
CA ASP A 355 -20.84 23.17 17.36
C ASP A 355 -19.85 23.52 18.47
N VAL A 356 -19.21 24.69 18.38
CA VAL A 356 -18.26 25.18 19.39
C VAL A 356 -19.00 26.11 20.34
N ARG A 357 -19.41 25.58 21.51
CA ARG A 357 -20.31 26.27 22.44
C ARG A 357 -19.75 27.61 22.91
N THR A 358 -18.47 27.64 23.27
CA THR A 358 -17.83 28.85 23.79
C THR A 358 -17.69 29.97 22.77
N LEU A 359 -17.71 29.67 21.46
CA LEU A 359 -17.74 30.71 20.41
C LEU A 359 -19.11 31.39 20.34
N ARG A 360 -20.20 30.61 20.35
CA ARG A 360 -21.56 31.17 20.37
C ARG A 360 -21.80 32.08 21.58
N GLU A 361 -21.33 31.66 22.76
CA GLU A 361 -21.46 32.45 23.99
C GLU A 361 -20.65 33.77 23.95
N LEU A 362 -19.55 33.81 23.19
CA LEU A 362 -18.76 35.03 22.98
C LEU A 362 -19.44 35.98 21.99
N GLU A 363 -20.09 35.46 20.95
CA GLU A 363 -20.91 36.24 20.01
C GLU A 363 -22.13 36.86 20.72
N GLU A 364 -22.90 36.06 21.46
CA GLU A 364 -24.11 36.49 22.19
C GLU A 364 -23.80 37.48 23.34
N GLY A 365 -22.64 37.31 24.00
CA GLY A 365 -22.16 38.20 25.07
C GLY A 365 -21.63 39.54 24.57
N GLY A 366 -21.08 39.60 23.35
CA GLY A 366 -20.56 40.82 22.73
C GLY A 366 -21.66 41.78 22.27
N GLU A 367 -22.76 41.24 21.72
CA GLU A 367 -23.93 42.05 21.32
C GLU A 367 -24.63 42.70 22.53
N SER A 368 -24.60 42.04 23.69
CA SER A 368 -25.19 42.55 24.93
C SER A 368 -24.39 43.69 25.57
N GLN A 369 -23.08 43.81 25.27
CA GLN A 369 -22.21 44.89 25.77
C GLN A 369 -22.13 46.11 24.84
N GLN A 370 -22.54 46.01 23.58
CA GLN A 370 -22.66 47.17 22.68
C GLN A 370 -24.04 47.86 22.77
N ALA A 371 -25.01 47.24 23.46
CA ALA A 371 -26.35 47.77 23.69
C ALA A 371 -26.52 48.46 25.06
N ALA A 372 -25.44 48.61 25.84
CA ALA A 372 -25.39 49.32 27.12
C ALA A 372 -24.31 50.40 27.06
#